data_AF-A0A7T5EX80-F1
#
_entry.id   AF-A0A7T5EX80-F1
#
_cell.length_a   1.000
_cell.length_b   1.000
_cell.length_c   1.000
_cell.angle_alpha   90.00
_cell.angle_beta   90.00
_cell.angle_gamma   90.00
#
_symmetry.space_group_name_H-M   'P 1'
#
loop_
_entity.id
_entity.type
_entity.pdbx_description
1 polymer ?
#
loop_
_entity_poly.entity_id
_entity_poly.type
_entity_poly.pdbx_seq_one_letter_code
_entity_poly.pdbx_strand_id
1 'polypeptide(L)'
;MLSFEHKREILRSFPELREQSISNGHYVNFTFSSSKKPGKTVARELYHSGNGYVCGRYMADYPTDARGWINIKNFNEAELKEVVSMSIESMSKP
;
A
#
# COMPACT_ATOMS: atom_id res chain seq x y z
N MET A 1 -6.19 4.98 -14.85
CA MET A 1 -6.07 5.33 -13.41
C MET A 1 -7.32 4.86 -12.71
N LEU A 2 -7.19 4.01 -11.69
CA LEU A 2 -8.32 3.53 -10.89
C LEU A 2 -8.87 4.62 -9.97
N SER A 3 -10.16 4.54 -9.64
CA SER A 3 -10.81 5.42 -8.65
C SER A 3 -10.33 5.10 -7.24
N PHE A 4 -10.57 6.02 -6.30
CA PHE A 4 -10.29 5.81 -4.87
C PHE A 4 -10.97 4.55 -4.33
N GLU A 5 -12.28 4.40 -4.57
CA GLU A 5 -13.05 3.25 -4.08
C GLU A 5 -12.51 1.93 -4.64
N HIS A 6 -12.20 1.88 -5.94
CA HIS A 6 -11.66 0.66 -6.56
C HIS A 6 -10.29 0.28 -5.98
N LYS A 7 -9.38 1.25 -5.78
CA LYS A 7 -8.09 0.97 -5.11
C LYS A 7 -8.28 0.50 -3.67
N ARG A 8 -9.24 1.08 -2.95
CA ARG A 8 -9.58 0.69 -1.58
C ARG A 8 -10.14 -0.73 -1.53
N GLU A 9 -11.01 -1.10 -2.46
CA GLU A 9 -11.54 -2.47 -2.59
C GLU A 9 -10.43 -3.49 -2.88
N ILE A 10 -9.51 -3.15 -3.79
CA ILE A 10 -8.33 -3.99 -4.04
C ILE A 10 -7.52 -4.18 -2.76
N LEU A 11 -7.23 -3.10 -2.01
CA LEU A 11 -6.49 -3.20 -0.75
C LEU A 11 -7.25 -3.98 0.33
N ARG A 12 -8.59 -3.89 0.37
CA ARG A 12 -9.45 -4.70 1.27
C ARG A 12 -9.51 -6.17 0.89
N SER A 13 -9.19 -6.53 -0.36
CA SER A 13 -9.17 -7.92 -0.79
C SER A 13 -8.03 -8.74 -0.18
N PHE A 14 -7.01 -8.07 0.40
CA PHE A 14 -5.92 -8.72 1.13
C PHE A 14 -6.33 -8.95 2.59
N PRO A 15 -6.59 -10.20 3.03
CA PRO A 15 -7.08 -10.50 4.38
C PRO A 15 -6.09 -10.13 5.50
N GLU A 16 -4.80 -10.00 5.16
CA GLU A 16 -3.72 -9.61 6.07
C GLU A 16 -3.72 -8.12 6.41
N LEU A 17 -4.38 -7.29 5.57
CA LEU A 17 -4.39 -5.85 5.72
C LEU A 17 -5.54 -5.36 6.60
N ARG A 18 -5.23 -4.38 7.45
CA ARG A 18 -6.20 -3.65 8.25
C ARG A 18 -6.27 -2.21 7.79
N GLU A 19 -7.47 -1.82 7.37
CA GLU A 19 -7.79 -0.45 6.99
C GLU A 19 -7.83 0.45 8.23
N GLN A 20 -7.25 1.63 8.11
CA GLN A 20 -7.29 2.68 9.11
C GLN A 20 -7.57 4.03 8.44
N SER A 21 -8.71 4.64 8.77
CA SER A 21 -9.01 6.02 8.40
C SER A 21 -8.19 6.99 9.23
N ILE A 22 -7.62 8.02 8.59
CA ILE A 22 -6.83 9.06 9.25
C ILE A 22 -7.28 10.45 8.79
N SER A 23 -6.80 11.49 9.48
CA SER A 23 -7.09 12.90 9.17
C SER A 23 -8.58 13.17 8.97
N ASN A 24 -9.39 12.85 9.98
CA ASN A 24 -10.85 13.02 9.95
C ASN A 24 -11.55 12.28 8.78
N GLY A 25 -10.95 11.19 8.28
CA GLY A 25 -11.53 10.36 7.22
C GLY A 25 -11.16 10.78 5.80
N HIS A 26 -10.31 11.79 5.62
CA HIS A 26 -9.88 12.23 4.29
C HIS A 26 -8.86 11.28 3.63
N TYR A 27 -8.13 10.49 4.42
CA TYR A 27 -7.18 9.52 3.90
C TYR A 27 -7.37 8.16 4.56
N VAL A 28 -6.94 7.12 3.84
CA VAL A 28 -6.97 5.75 4.31
C VAL A 28 -5.57 5.14 4.22
N ASN A 29 -5.17 4.47 5.30
CA ASN A 29 -3.98 3.63 5.36
C ASN A 29 -4.37 2.16 5.47
N PHE A 30 -3.45 1.28 5.05
CA PHE A 30 -3.56 -0.16 5.24
C PHE A 30 -2.31 -0.68 5.94
N THR A 31 -2.51 -1.46 6.99
CA THR A 31 -1.43 -1.96 7.85
C THR A 31 -1.42 -3.49 7.90
N PHE A 32 -0.21 -4.06 7.91
CA PHE A 32 0.07 -5.48 8.07
C PHE A 32 0.66 -5.74 9.45
N SER A 33 -0.17 -6.27 10.35
CA SER A 33 0.21 -6.45 11.77
C SER A 33 1.32 -7.46 12.00
N SER A 34 1.45 -8.45 11.12
CA SER A 34 2.41 -9.57 11.21
C SER A 34 3.75 -9.28 10.54
N SER A 35 4.04 -8.03 10.20
CA SER A 35 5.33 -7.60 9.65
C SER A 35 6.50 -8.04 10.54
N LYS A 36 7.52 -8.64 9.93
CA LYS A 36 8.82 -8.96 10.54
C LYS A 36 9.85 -7.85 10.35
N LYS A 37 9.50 -6.81 9.57
CA LYS A 37 10.34 -5.64 9.33
C LYS A 37 9.87 -4.45 10.18
N PRO A 38 10.72 -3.41 10.38
CA PRO A 38 10.32 -2.19 11.06
C PRO A 38 9.11 -1.51 10.39
N GLY A 39 8.06 -1.25 11.17
CA GLY A 39 6.82 -0.65 10.68
C GLY A 39 5.83 -1.65 10.09
N LYS A 40 4.57 -1.23 10.04
CA LYS A 40 3.43 -2.08 9.65
C LYS A 40 2.66 -1.53 8.46
N THR A 41 2.98 -0.34 7.96
CA THR A 41 2.20 0.31 6.91
C THR A 41 2.57 -0.25 5.54
N VAL A 42 1.60 -0.87 4.87
CA VAL A 42 1.74 -1.38 3.50
C VAL A 42 1.28 -0.34 2.49
N ALA A 43 0.12 0.28 2.71
CA ALA A 43 -0.35 1.40 1.90
C ALA A 43 -0.67 2.61 2.78
N ARG A 44 -0.38 3.82 2.31
CA ARG A 44 -0.64 5.07 3.04
C ARG A 44 -1.19 6.17 2.17
N GLU A 45 -1.88 7.09 2.84
CA GLU A 45 -2.36 8.35 2.27
C GLU A 45 -3.17 8.13 0.99
N LEU A 46 -3.95 7.03 0.93
CA LEU A 46 -4.88 6.82 -0.16
C LEU A 46 -5.95 7.92 -0.07
N TYR A 47 -5.98 8.77 -1.09
CA TYR A 47 -6.76 10.01 -1.14
C TYR A 47 -7.85 9.92 -2.19
N HIS A 48 -8.90 10.75 -2.08
CA HIS A 48 -10.06 10.73 -2.99
C HIS A 48 -9.70 10.84 -4.49
N SER A 49 -8.55 11.45 -4.81
CA SER A 49 -8.00 11.52 -6.17
C SER A 49 -7.55 10.17 -6.76
N GLY A 50 -7.54 9.10 -5.95
CA GLY A 50 -6.94 7.81 -6.27
C GLY A 50 -5.42 7.77 -6.07
N ASN A 51 -4.77 8.88 -5.70
CA ASN A 51 -3.35 8.84 -5.33
C ASN A 51 -3.15 8.17 -3.97
N GLY A 52 -1.96 7.59 -3.78
CA GLY A 52 -1.53 6.97 -2.53
C GLY A 52 -0.12 6.41 -2.70
N TYR A 53 0.37 5.75 -1.65
CA TYR A 53 1.69 5.14 -1.66
C TYR A 53 1.67 3.71 -1.14
N VAL A 54 2.53 2.86 -1.69
CA VAL A 54 2.81 1.50 -1.18
C VAL A 54 4.24 1.42 -0.67
N CYS A 55 4.48 0.67 0.42
CA CYS A 55 5.79 0.49 1.00
C CYS A 55 6.66 -0.39 0.08
N GLY A 56 7.75 0.16 -0.43
CA GLY A 56 8.75 -0.57 -1.22
C GLY A 56 10.09 -0.76 -0.51
N ARG A 57 10.22 -0.32 0.75
CA ARG A 57 11.48 -0.28 1.53
C ARG A 57 12.24 -1.60 1.61
N TYR A 58 11.52 -2.71 1.55
CA TYR A 58 12.08 -4.05 1.74
C TYR A 58 12.08 -4.86 0.44
N MET A 59 11.64 -4.27 -0.67
CA MET A 59 11.70 -4.88 -1.99
C MET A 59 13.11 -4.69 -2.57
N ALA A 60 13.64 -5.73 -3.21
CA ALA A 60 14.97 -5.68 -3.81
C ALA A 60 15.00 -4.80 -5.08
N ASP A 61 14.04 -5.00 -5.98
CA ASP A 61 14.09 -4.46 -7.35
C ASP A 61 12.84 -3.64 -7.72
N TYR A 62 12.35 -2.81 -6.79
CA TYR A 62 11.23 -1.91 -7.09
C TYR A 62 11.63 -0.44 -6.96
N PRO A 63 11.37 0.41 -7.98
CA PRO A 63 11.67 1.83 -7.89
C PRO A 63 10.86 2.51 -6.79
N THR A 64 11.57 3.12 -5.84
CA THR A 64 10.98 3.86 -4.71
C THR A 64 11.47 5.29 -4.68
N ASP A 65 10.73 6.17 -4.01
CA ASP A 65 11.23 7.48 -3.64
C ASP A 65 12.36 7.36 -2.58
N ALA A 66 13.01 8.49 -2.25
CA ALA A 66 14.06 8.53 -1.23
C ALA A 66 13.62 8.08 0.18
N ARG A 67 12.31 7.90 0.41
CA ARG A 67 11.70 7.47 1.68
C ARG A 67 11.24 6.01 1.62
N GLY A 68 11.46 5.32 0.49
CA GLY A 68 11.10 3.93 0.24
C GLY A 68 9.60 3.72 -0.09
N TRP A 69 8.93 4.72 -0.64
CA TRP A 69 7.53 4.65 -1.05
C TRP A 69 7.37 4.61 -2.56
N ILE A 70 6.38 3.84 -2.99
CA ILE A 70 5.99 3.68 -4.40
C ILE A 70 4.73 4.49 -4.61
N ASN A 71 4.77 5.49 -5.49
CA ASN A 71 3.58 6.25 -5.85
C ASN A 71 2.68 5.43 -6.76
N ILE A 72 1.45 5.14 -6.30
CA ILE A 72 0.50 4.29 -7.04
C ILE A 72 -0.53 5.09 -7.84
N LYS A 73 -0.35 6.40 -8.05
CA LYS A 73 -1.32 7.27 -8.74
C LYS A 73 -1.82 6.66 -10.05
N ASN A 74 -0.90 6.22 -10.90
CA ASN A 74 -1.22 5.78 -12.26
C ASN A 74 -1.44 4.27 -12.41
N PHE A 75 -1.38 3.51 -11.31
CA PHE A 75 -1.46 2.04 -11.39
C PHE A 75 -2.83 1.57 -11.86
N ASN A 76 -2.82 0.52 -12.67
CA ASN A 76 -3.97 -0.32 -12.97
C ASN A 76 -4.18 -1.39 -11.87
N GLU A 77 -5.21 -2.22 -12.00
CA GLU A 77 -5.57 -3.20 -10.97
C GLU A 77 -4.51 -4.28 -10.79
N ALA A 78 -3.94 -4.80 -11.88
CA ALA A 78 -2.92 -5.84 -11.83
C ALA A 78 -1.64 -5.30 -11.17
N GLU A 79 -1.19 -4.11 -11.60
CA GLU A 79 -0.02 -3.44 -11.02
C GLU A 79 -0.20 -3.16 -9.53
N LEU A 80 -1.41 -2.72 -9.11
CA LEU A 80 -1.70 -2.46 -7.70
C LEU A 80 -1.71 -3.75 -6.87
N LYS A 81 -2.32 -4.83 -7.38
CA LYS A 81 -2.34 -6.12 -6.69
C LYS A 81 -0.93 -6.71 -6.55
N GLU A 82 -0.14 -6.59 -7.61
CA GLU A 82 1.24 -7.07 -7.64
C GLU A 82 2.11 -6.32 -6.62
N VAL A 83 2.12 -4.99 -6.66
CA VAL A 83 2.98 -4.20 -5.75
C VAL A 83 2.58 -4.37 -4.28
N VAL A 84 1.30 -4.53 -3.98
CA VAL A 84 0.82 -4.78 -2.61
C VAL A 84 1.24 -6.17 -2.13
N SER A 85 1.13 -7.19 -2.99
CA SER A 85 1.60 -8.55 -2.70
C SER A 85 3.10 -8.57 -2.40
N MET A 86 3.90 -7.94 -3.27
CA MET A 86 5.35 -7.81 -3.08
C MET A 86 5.69 -7.08 -1.78
N SER A 87 4.89 -6.09 -1.40
CA SER A 87 5.10 -5.32 -0.17
C SER A 87 4.89 -6.20 1.05
N ILE A 88 3.78 -6.93 1.11
CA ILE A 88 3.46 -7.88 2.18
C ILE A 88 4.53 -8.97 2.27
N GLU A 89 4.94 -9.54 1.13
CA GLU A 89 5.96 -10.58 1.08
C GLU A 89 7.30 -10.09 1.62
N SER A 90 7.74 -8.91 1.16
CA SER A 90 9.00 -8.29 1.60
C SER A 90 9.00 -7.99 3.11
N MET A 91 7.84 -7.64 3.67
CA MET A 91 7.63 -7.40 5.09
C MET A 91 7.48 -8.68 5.92
N SER A 92 7.23 -9.83 5.29
CA SER A 92 7.03 -11.13 5.95
C SER A 92 8.34 -11.92 6.13
N LYS A 93 9.42 -11.47 5.51
CA LYS A 93 10.77 -12.05 5.60
C LYS A 93 11.59 -11.33 6.69
N PRO A 94 12.46 -12.03 7.43
CA PRO A 94 13.37 -11.42 8.40
C PRO A 94 14.40 -10.51 7.74
#